data_AF-A0A939DIN3-F1
#
_entry.id   AF-A0A939DIN3-F1
#
_cell.length_a   1.000
_cell.length_b   1.000
_cell.length_c   1.000
_cell.angle_alpha   90.00
_cell.angle_beta   90.00
_cell.angle_gamma   90.00
#
_symmetry.space_group_name_H-M   'P 1'
#
loop_
_entity.id
_entity.type
_entity.pdbx_description
1 polymer ?
#
loop_
_entity_poly.entity_id
_entity_poly.type
_entity_poly.pdbx_seq_one_letter_code
_entity_poly.pdbx_strand_id
1 'polypeptide(L)' 'MSLNKALAFVVVVASLALSGCGSSTETRVEQVDTQGQQLIDLKAAYDQGIITEKEYERAKKDILKGS' A
#
# COMPACT_ATOMS: atom_id res chain seq x y z
N MET A 1 -24.20 -41.06 24.78
CA MET A 1 -23.86 -39.65 25.05
C MET A 1 -22.57 -39.30 24.30
N SER A 2 -22.63 -39.11 22.97
CA SER A 2 -21.41 -38.81 22.19
C SER A 2 -21.63 -38.29 20.77
N LEU A 3 -22.85 -38.30 20.22
CA LEU A 3 -23.07 -37.88 18.82
C LEU A 3 -23.10 -36.35 18.66
N ASN A 4 -23.62 -35.62 19.65
CA ASN A 4 -23.69 -34.14 19.63
C ASN A 4 -22.33 -33.48 19.84
N LYS A 5 -21.36 -34.18 20.46
CA LYS A 5 -19.99 -33.66 20.67
C LYS A 5 -19.16 -33.74 19.38
N ALA A 6 -19.43 -34.73 18.53
CA ALA A 6 -18.77 -34.88 17.23
C ALA A 6 -19.23 -33.81 16.24
N LEU A 7 -20.53 -33.46 16.25
CA LEU A 7 -21.09 -32.42 15.39
C LEU A 7 -20.51 -31.02 15.69
N ALA A 8 -20.29 -30.72 16.97
CA ALA A 8 -19.72 -29.45 17.41
C ALA A 8 -18.25 -29.26 16.97
N PHE A 9 -17.51 -30.37 16.79
CA PHE A 9 -16.09 -30.31 16.41
C PHE A 9 -15.88 -30.00 14.92
N VAL A 10 -16.82 -30.43 14.06
CA VAL A 10 -16.74 -30.21 12.60
C VAL A 10 -17.00 -28.73 12.24
N VAL A 11 -17.87 -28.04 12.98
CA VAL A 11 -18.21 -26.63 12.73
C VAL A 11 -17.03 -25.69 13.07
N VAL A 12 -16.25 -26.00 14.10
CA VAL A 12 -15.11 -25.16 14.54
C VAL A 12 -13.93 -25.24 13.56
N VAL A 13 -13.74 -26.38 12.89
CA VAL A 13 -12.65 -26.54 11.90
C VAL A 13 -12.97 -25.83 10.58
N ALA A 14 -14.25 -25.72 10.20
CA ALA A 14 -14.68 -25.03 8.98
C ALA A 14 -14.48 -23.51 9.03
N SER A 15 -14.49 -22.89 10.22
CA SER A 15 -14.21 -21.45 10.37
C SER A 15 -12.75 -21.05 10.16
N LEU A 16 -11.81 -22.00 10.26
CA LEU A 16 -10.37 -21.73 10.05
C LEU A 16 -9.98 -21.67 8.57
N ALA A 17 -10.83 -22.18 7.67
CA ALA A 17 -10.59 -22.15 6.22
C ALA A 17 -10.85 -20.77 5.58
N LEU A 18 -11.55 -19.86 6.26
CA LEU A 18 -11.77 -18.47 5.77
C LEU A 18 -10.70 -17.47 6.23
N SER A 19 -9.81 -17.86 7.14
CA SER A 19 -8.60 -17.09 7.49
C SER A 19 -7.52 -17.12 6.39
N GLY A 20 -7.85 -17.70 5.22
CA GLY A 20 -7.03 -17.73 4.02
C GLY A 20 -7.52 -16.78 2.92
N CYS A 21 -8.28 -15.72 3.23
CA CYS A 21 -8.35 -14.55 2.33
C CYS A 21 -7.10 -13.68 2.56
N GLY A 22 -5.94 -14.28 2.30
CA GLY A 22 -4.62 -13.67 2.41
C GLY A 22 -4.02 -13.41 1.04
N SER A 23 -4.84 -13.00 0.08
CA SER A 23 -4.34 -12.22 -1.05
C SER A 23 -4.82 -10.81 -0.83
N SER A 24 -4.20 -10.14 0.13
CA SER A 24 -3.80 -8.76 -0.14
C SER A 24 -2.84 -8.85 -1.32
N THR A 25 -3.39 -9.02 -2.52
CA THR A 25 -2.80 -8.34 -3.66
C THR A 25 -2.95 -6.88 -3.25
N GLU A 26 -1.97 -6.38 -2.52
CA GLU A 26 -1.61 -5.00 -2.66
C GLU A 26 -1.34 -4.89 -4.15
N THR A 27 -2.37 -4.53 -4.90
CA THR A 27 -2.20 -3.77 -6.10
C THR A 27 -1.55 -2.49 -5.60
N ARG A 28 -0.25 -2.58 -5.32
CA ARG A 28 0.69 -1.51 -5.56
C ARG A 28 0.55 -1.34 -7.05
N VAL A 29 -0.49 -0.60 -7.42
CA VAL A 29 -0.45 0.23 -8.60
C VAL A 29 0.77 1.07 -8.28
N GLU A 30 1.94 0.58 -8.68
CA GLU A 30 3.02 1.49 -8.99
C GLU A 30 2.36 2.39 -10.01
N GLN A 31 1.85 3.52 -9.53
CA GLN A 31 1.76 4.69 -10.37
C GLN A 31 3.20 4.82 -10.84
N VAL A 32 3.45 4.27 -12.02
CA VAL A 32 4.66 4.53 -12.78
C VAL A 32 4.48 5.98 -13.27
N ASP A 33 4.34 6.89 -12.30
CA ASP A 33 4.59 8.29 -12.50
C ASP A 33 6.07 8.30 -12.81
N THR A 34 6.33 8.46 -14.10
CA THR A 34 7.68 8.66 -14.61
C THR A 34 8.35 9.70 -13.73
N GLN A 35 9.66 9.59 -13.48
CA GLN A 35 10.38 10.57 -12.66
C GLN A 35 10.09 12.01 -13.10
N GLY A 36 9.79 12.24 -14.39
CA GLY A 36 9.31 13.52 -14.91
C GLY A 36 8.00 14.02 -14.30
N GLN A 37 6.98 13.18 -14.14
CA GLN A 37 5.69 13.57 -13.56
C GLN A 37 5.85 13.97 -12.09
N GLN A 38 6.61 13.19 -11.32
CA GLN A 38 6.90 13.49 -9.92
C GLN A 38 7.64 14.84 -9.76
N LEU A 39 8.53 15.18 -10.69
CA LEU A 39 9.22 16.47 -10.71
C LEU A 39 8.30 17.64 -11.06
N ILE A 40 7.35 17.43 -11.98
CA ILE A 40 6.35 18.44 -12.35
C ILE A 40 5.45 18.74 -11.15
N ASP A 41 4.94 17.69 -10.48
CA ASP A 41 4.06 17.83 -9.32
C ASP A 41 4.79 18.48 -8.14
N LEU A 42 6.05 18.07 -7.90
CA LEU A 42 6.91 18.68 -6.90
C LEU A 42 7.14 20.18 -7.16
N LYS A 43 7.35 20.57 -8.43
CA LYS A 43 7.47 21.98 -8.81
C LYS A 43 6.16 22.74 -8.58
N ALA A 44 5.03 22.15 -8.96
CA ALA A 44 3.72 22.76 -8.76
C ALA A 44 3.42 23.00 -7.26
N ALA A 45 3.82 22.07 -6.38
CA ALA A 45 3.68 22.24 -4.94
C ALA A 45 4.53 23.39 -4.39
N TYR A 46 5.76 23.54 -4.89
CA TYR A 46 6.62 24.67 -4.52
C TYR A 46 6.08 26.01 -5.02
N ASP A 47 5.64 26.08 -6.28
CA ASP A 47 5.08 27.29 -6.88
C ASP A 47 3.79 27.75 -6.17
N GLN A 48 3.02 26.81 -5.63
CA GLN A 48 1.84 27.07 -4.81
C GLN A 48 2.17 27.45 -3.36
N GLY A 49 3.44 27.43 -2.96
CA GLY A 49 3.86 27.69 -1.58
C GLY A 49 3.44 26.61 -0.59
N ILE A 50 3.09 25.42 -1.07
CA ILE A 50 2.68 24.27 -0.24
C ILE A 50 3.91 23.69 0.48
N ILE A 51 5.06 23.70 -0.19
CA ILE A 51 6.35 23.26 0.35
C ILE A 51 7.37 24.38 0.30
N THR A 52 8.36 24.29 1.19
CA THR A 52 9.48 25.23 1.21
C THR A 52 10.54 24.89 0.16
N GLU A 53 11.39 25.85 -0.19
CA GLU A 53 12.51 25.64 -1.12
C GLU A 53 13.43 24.50 -0.67
N LYS A 54 13.65 24.37 0.65
CA LYS A 54 14.49 23.30 1.21
C LYS A 54 13.89 21.91 0.99
N GLU A 55 12.57 21.79 1.12
CA GLU A 55 11.85 20.54 0.89
C GLU A 55 11.79 20.19 -0.60
N TYR A 56 11.58 21.20 -1.45
CA TYR A 56 11.66 21.08 -2.90
C TYR A 56 13.02 20.53 -3.35
N GLU A 57 14.12 21.14 -2.92
CA GLU A 57 15.46 20.73 -3.32
C GLU A 57 15.83 19.33 -2.82
N ARG A 58 15.37 18.95 -1.61
CA ARG A 58 15.58 17.61 -1.08
C ARG A 58 14.82 16.56 -1.90
N ALA A 59 13.53 16.76 -2.09
CA ALA A 59 12.68 15.82 -2.82
C ALA A 59 13.10 15.71 -4.29
N LYS A 60 13.51 16.81 -4.93
CA LYS A 60 14.03 16.83 -6.30
C LYS A 60 15.28 15.96 -6.42
N LYS A 61 16.21 16.05 -5.47
CA LYS A 61 17.41 15.20 -5.43
C LYS A 61 17.06 13.74 -5.25
N ASP A 62 16.09 13.43 -4.39
CA ASP A 62 15.68 12.05 -4.13
C ASP A 62 14.99 11.43 -5.36
N ILE A 63 14.16 12.19 -6.07
CA ILE A 63 13.52 11.76 -7.33
C ILE A 63 14.55 11.57 -8.44
N LEU A 64 15.48 12.53 -8.62
CA LEU A 64 16.53 12.46 -9.65
C LEU A 64 17.60 11.40 -9.36
N LYS A 65 17.82 11.07 -8.09
CA LYS A 65 18.75 10.01 -7.70
C LYS A 65 18.27 8.63 -8.09
N GLY A 66 16.99 8.46 -8.46
CA GLY A 66 16.38 7.27 -9.05
C GLY A 66 17.14 5.99 -8.73
N SER A 67 16.74 5.30 -7.65
CA SER A 67 17.29 4.04 -7.14
C SER A 67 18.13 3.23 -8.13
#